data_AF-T0XQI8-F1
#
_entry.id   AF-T0XQI8-F1
#
_cell.length_a   1.000
_cell.length_b   1.000
_cell.length_c   1.000
_cell.angle_alpha   90.00
_cell.angle_beta   90.00
_cell.angle_gamma   90.00
#
_symmetry.space_group_name_H-M   'P 1'
#
loop_
_entity.id
_entity.type
_entity.pdbx_description
1 polymer ?
#
loop_
_entity_poly.entity_id
_entity_poly.type
_entity_poly.pdbx_seq_one_letter_code
_entity_poly.pdbx_strand_id
1 'polypeptide(L)'
;MSEDFKKILGFSWDPGCIPSRESLPVRGTKEALFRLKKILPEFVFRDAYLEGNPLTYPEVKTLLDGVSVGGRKISDVEQVLNLRNAWNRAETLLSKNEFSLSKEIFCEINGLVAQNEALTWGEFRTGNVGIGGTSWVPPDWQTLPDRFERGIEKSSGSTIH
;
A
#
# COMPACT_ATOMS: atom_id res chain seq x y z
N MET A 1 -3.63 -2.44 28.24
CA MET A 1 -2.26 -1.96 28.57
C MET A 1 -2.20 -1.69 30.06
N SER A 2 -1.16 -2.13 30.78
CA SER A 2 -1.02 -1.87 32.20
C SER A 2 -0.75 -0.38 32.46
N GLU A 3 -1.14 0.11 33.64
CA GLU A 3 -0.92 1.51 34.04
C GLU A 3 0.56 1.91 34.05
N ASP A 4 1.47 0.95 34.22
CA ASP A 4 2.91 1.21 34.21
C ASP A 4 3.43 1.71 32.85
N PHE A 5 2.80 1.31 31.74
CA PHE A 5 3.23 1.72 30.39
C PHE A 5 2.89 3.18 30.07
N LYS A 6 1.77 3.69 30.61
CA LYS A 6 1.33 5.09 30.40
C LYS A 6 2.24 6.09 31.13
N LYS A 7 2.79 5.69 32.29
CA LYS A 7 3.71 6.51 33.09
C LYS A 7 5.08 6.71 32.42
N ILE A 8 5.54 5.75 31.62
CA ILE A 8 6.85 5.77 30.98
C ILE A 8 6.89 6.72 29.77
N LEU A 9 5.81 6.78 28.99
CA LEU A 9 5.78 7.53 27.73
C LEU A 9 5.45 9.02 27.88
N GLY A 10 4.90 9.45 29.01
CA GLY A 10 4.57 10.86 29.27
C GLY A 10 3.42 11.44 28.43
N PHE A 11 2.78 10.62 27.59
CA PHE A 11 1.53 10.95 26.91
C PHE A 11 0.53 9.80 27.03
N SER A 12 -0.75 10.15 27.00
CA SER A 12 -1.85 9.19 26.95
C SER A 12 -2.53 9.28 25.59
N TRP A 13 -2.94 8.14 25.04
CA TRP A 13 -3.72 8.07 23.81
C TRP A 13 -5.13 7.60 24.17
N ASP A 14 -6.12 8.40 23.81
CA ASP A 14 -7.54 8.06 23.94
C ASP A 14 -8.10 7.72 22.55
N PRO A 15 -8.37 6.44 22.23
CA PRO A 15 -9.01 6.07 20.98
C PRO A 15 -10.39 6.73 20.78
N GLY A 16 -11.10 7.05 21.88
CA GLY A 16 -12.43 7.65 21.85
C GLY A 16 -12.45 9.09 21.36
N CYS A 17 -11.29 9.76 21.28
CA CYS A 17 -11.20 11.13 20.76
C CYS A 17 -11.14 11.19 19.22
N ILE A 18 -11.05 10.04 18.55
CA ILE A 18 -11.10 9.97 17.10
C ILE A 18 -12.57 10.14 16.66
N PRO A 19 -12.90 11.17 15.87
CA PRO A 19 -14.25 11.35 15.35
C PRO A 19 -14.72 10.09 14.62
N SER A 20 -15.98 9.71 14.83
CA SER A 20 -16.57 8.56 14.16
C SER A 20 -16.54 8.79 12.65
N ARG A 21 -16.48 7.70 11.87
CA ARG A 21 -16.36 7.79 10.41
C ARG A 21 -17.50 8.62 9.79
N GLU A 22 -18.69 8.56 10.36
CA GLU A 22 -19.89 9.30 9.93
C GLU A 22 -19.75 10.81 10.16
N SER A 23 -18.90 11.24 11.10
CA SER A 23 -18.66 12.66 11.43
C SER A 23 -17.53 13.28 10.61
N LEU A 24 -16.80 12.48 9.82
CA LEU A 24 -15.76 12.98 8.92
C LEU A 24 -16.39 13.58 7.66
N PRO A 25 -15.87 14.71 7.14
CA PRO A 25 -16.36 15.24 5.88
C PRO A 25 -16.11 14.24 4.75
N VAL A 26 -17.18 13.81 4.08
CA VAL A 26 -17.08 13.00 2.86
C VAL A 26 -16.47 13.88 1.76
N ARG A 27 -15.17 13.69 1.52
CA ARG A 27 -14.48 14.35 0.41
C ARG A 27 -14.67 13.56 -0.87
N GLY A 28 -15.02 14.24 -1.96
CA GLY A 28 -15.24 13.61 -3.25
C GLY A 28 -13.96 13.03 -3.86
N THR A 29 -14.11 12.01 -4.71
CA THR A 29 -13.01 11.32 -5.40
C THR A 29 -12.07 12.28 -6.12
N LYS A 30 -12.60 13.37 -6.72
CA LYS A 30 -11.79 14.40 -7.39
C LYS A 30 -10.79 15.09 -6.46
N GLU A 31 -11.22 15.43 -5.24
CA GLU A 31 -10.34 16.09 -4.27
C GLU A 31 -9.28 15.11 -3.75
N ALA A 32 -9.67 13.85 -3.52
CA ALA A 32 -8.74 12.80 -3.12
C ALA A 32 -7.67 12.57 -4.19
N LEU A 33 -8.05 12.48 -5.47
CA LEU A 33 -7.12 12.33 -6.59
C LEU A 33 -6.19 13.54 -6.73
N PHE A 34 -6.72 14.76 -6.57
CA PHE A 34 -5.89 15.97 -6.60
C PHE A 34 -4.83 15.97 -5.49
N ARG A 35 -5.20 15.56 -4.27
CA ARG A 35 -4.27 15.44 -3.15
C ARG A 35 -3.25 14.34 -3.41
N LEU A 36 -3.69 13.16 -3.87
CA LEU A 36 -2.82 12.03 -4.20
C LEU A 36 -1.71 12.46 -5.17
N LYS A 37 -2.06 13.16 -6.26
CA LYS A 37 -1.08 13.66 -7.24
C LYS A 37 0.00 14.53 -6.62
N LYS A 38 -0.36 15.38 -5.65
CA LYS A 38 0.59 16.28 -4.99
C LYS A 38 1.58 15.53 -4.08
N ILE A 39 1.12 14.47 -3.41
CA ILE A 39 1.91 13.73 -2.41
C ILE A 39 2.44 12.39 -2.95
N LEU A 40 2.21 12.08 -4.23
CA LEU A 40 2.64 10.83 -4.85
C LEU A 40 4.15 10.57 -4.69
N PRO A 41 5.05 11.58 -4.88
CA PRO A 41 6.47 11.36 -4.64
C PRO A 41 6.81 10.94 -3.21
N GLU A 42 6.08 11.48 -2.23
CA GLU A 42 6.28 11.13 -0.82
C GLU A 42 5.81 9.71 -0.53
N PHE A 43 4.69 9.26 -1.11
CA PHE A 43 4.24 7.88 -0.98
C PHE A 43 5.22 6.91 -1.60
N VAL A 44 5.60 7.12 -2.86
CA VAL A 44 6.55 6.22 -3.55
C VAL A 44 7.88 6.15 -2.80
N PHE A 45 8.41 7.28 -2.35
CA PHE A 45 9.65 7.29 -1.57
C PHE A 45 9.52 6.54 -0.25
N ARG A 46 8.43 6.74 0.50
CA ARG A 46 8.22 6.06 1.78
C ARG A 46 8.03 4.56 1.62
N ASP A 47 7.24 4.14 0.63
CA ASP A 47 7.00 2.72 0.34
C ASP A 47 8.31 2.04 -0.07
N ALA A 48 9.08 2.64 -0.99
CA ALA A 48 10.38 2.11 -1.39
C ALA A 48 11.37 2.06 -0.21
N TYR A 49 11.44 3.11 0.61
CA TYR A 49 12.34 3.16 1.76
C TYR A 49 12.02 2.07 2.81
N LEU A 50 10.73 1.79 3.04
CA LEU A 50 10.31 0.72 3.95
C LEU A 50 10.76 -0.67 3.48
N GLU A 51 10.82 -0.88 2.17
CA GLU A 51 11.33 -2.12 1.55
C GLU A 51 12.87 -2.13 1.38
N GLY A 52 13.55 -1.13 1.94
CA GLY A 52 15.03 -1.07 1.96
C GLY A 52 15.65 -0.47 0.70
N ASN A 53 14.88 0.23 -0.13
CA ASN A 53 15.41 0.91 -1.31
C ASN A 53 16.40 2.04 -0.91
N PRO A 54 17.61 2.09 -1.51
CA PRO A 54 18.64 3.06 -1.10
C PRO A 54 18.55 4.42 -1.82
N LEU A 55 17.56 4.62 -2.71
CA LEU A 55 17.40 5.90 -3.40
C LEU A 55 16.98 7.00 -2.43
N THR A 56 17.53 8.19 -2.64
CA THR A 56 17.15 9.39 -1.91
C THR A 56 15.85 9.98 -2.47
N TYR A 57 15.16 10.79 -1.67
CA TYR A 57 13.94 11.46 -2.12
C TYR A 57 14.12 12.28 -3.42
N PRO A 58 15.19 13.08 -3.61
CA PRO A 58 15.42 13.76 -4.89
C PRO A 58 15.55 12.81 -6.07
N GLU A 59 16.23 11.67 -5.92
CA GLU A 59 16.39 10.68 -6.99
C GLU A 59 15.07 10.00 -7.34
N VAL A 60 14.27 9.62 -6.33
CA VAL A 60 12.91 9.12 -6.56
C VAL A 60 12.11 10.15 -7.36
N LYS A 61 12.11 11.41 -6.94
CA LYS A 61 11.41 12.47 -7.66
C LYS A 61 11.90 12.61 -9.11
N THR A 62 13.20 12.58 -9.36
CA THR A 62 13.78 12.59 -10.71
C THR A 62 13.24 11.44 -11.57
N LEU A 63 13.15 10.22 -11.03
CA LEU A 63 12.56 9.07 -11.73
C LEU A 63 11.05 9.25 -12.00
N LEU A 64 10.31 9.83 -11.07
CA LEU A 64 8.89 10.13 -11.24
C LEU A 64 8.64 11.20 -12.31
N ASP A 65 9.55 12.16 -12.43
CA ASP A 65 9.57 13.17 -13.49
C ASP A 65 10.01 12.59 -14.86
N GLY A 66 10.31 11.29 -14.94
CA GLY A 66 10.68 10.59 -16.17
C GLY A 66 12.15 10.75 -16.58
N VAL A 67 13.00 11.19 -15.65
CA VAL A 67 14.43 11.42 -15.87
C VAL A 67 15.23 10.29 -15.21
N SER A 68 16.32 9.86 -15.85
CA SER A 68 17.18 8.79 -15.31
C SER A 68 18.08 9.29 -14.17
N VAL A 69 18.50 8.35 -13.31
CA VAL A 69 19.46 8.58 -12.23
C VAL A 69 20.66 7.65 -12.43
N GLY A 70 21.87 8.21 -12.43
CA GLY A 70 23.11 7.45 -12.61
C GLY A 70 23.63 6.82 -11.31
N GLY A 71 24.41 5.75 -11.41
CA GLY A 71 25.12 5.15 -10.27
C GLY A 71 24.26 4.29 -9.33
N ARG A 72 23.02 3.97 -9.72
CA ARG A 72 22.10 3.11 -8.96
C ARG A 72 21.96 1.74 -9.61
N LYS A 73 21.59 0.73 -8.82
CA LYS A 73 21.25 -0.59 -9.38
C LYS A 73 19.95 -0.46 -10.18
N ILE A 74 19.86 -1.24 -11.25
CA ILE A 74 18.66 -1.30 -12.08
C ILE A 74 17.46 -1.74 -11.23
N SER A 75 17.62 -2.76 -10.39
CA SER A 75 16.57 -3.25 -9.49
C SER A 75 16.01 -2.16 -8.55
N ASP A 76 16.89 -1.29 -8.01
CA ASP A 76 16.46 -0.23 -7.09
C ASP A 76 15.66 0.84 -7.83
N VAL A 77 16.04 1.13 -9.08
CA VAL A 77 15.29 2.03 -9.98
C VAL A 77 13.96 1.41 -10.37
N GLU A 78 13.96 0.13 -10.75
CA GLU A 78 12.76 -0.62 -11.17
C GLU A 78 11.71 -0.64 -10.06
N GLN A 79 12.08 -0.90 -8.81
CA GLN A 79 11.14 -0.88 -7.69
C GLN A 79 10.42 0.47 -7.53
N VAL A 80 11.14 1.59 -7.69
CA VAL A 80 10.54 2.93 -7.65
C VAL A 80 9.57 3.13 -8.82
N LEU A 81 9.95 2.67 -10.02
CA LEU A 81 9.11 2.77 -11.22
C LEU A 81 7.87 1.87 -11.13
N ASN A 82 7.98 0.69 -10.52
CA ASN A 82 6.88 -0.24 -10.25
C ASN A 82 5.84 0.39 -9.32
N LEU A 83 6.29 0.95 -8.19
CA LEU A 83 5.41 1.67 -7.25
C LEU A 83 4.70 2.85 -7.93
N ARG A 84 5.42 3.64 -8.74
CA ARG A 84 4.80 4.70 -9.56
C ARG A 84 3.72 4.14 -10.47
N ASN A 85 4.02 3.08 -11.21
CA ASN A 85 3.08 2.50 -12.18
C ASN A 85 1.83 1.95 -11.48
N ALA A 86 1.99 1.29 -10.33
CA ALA A 86 0.89 0.81 -9.50
C ALA A 86 -0.03 1.96 -9.01
N TRP A 87 0.56 3.03 -8.49
CA TRP A 87 -0.19 4.22 -8.07
C TRP A 87 -0.91 4.92 -9.24
N ASN A 88 -0.25 5.05 -10.39
CA ASN A 88 -0.88 5.60 -11.60
C ASN A 88 -2.05 4.75 -12.09
N ARG A 89 -1.95 3.41 -11.95
CA ARG A 89 -3.04 2.50 -12.29
C ARG A 89 -4.23 2.69 -11.35
N ALA A 90 -3.98 2.75 -10.03
CA ALA A 90 -5.01 3.04 -9.04
C ALA A 90 -5.70 4.40 -9.31
N GLU A 91 -4.92 5.44 -9.61
CA GLU A 91 -5.45 6.75 -9.99
C GLU A 91 -6.35 6.68 -11.24
N THR A 92 -5.93 5.92 -12.26
CA THR A 92 -6.69 5.71 -13.49
C THR A 92 -8.04 5.04 -13.19
N LEU A 93 -8.05 3.96 -12.41
CA LEU A 93 -9.27 3.26 -12.00
C LEU A 93 -10.23 4.19 -11.24
N LEU A 94 -9.70 4.97 -10.29
CA LEU A 94 -10.50 5.90 -9.48
C LEU A 94 -11.05 7.06 -10.31
N SER A 95 -10.26 7.62 -11.22
CA SER A 95 -10.69 8.75 -12.07
C SER A 95 -11.78 8.37 -13.07
N LYS A 96 -11.80 7.11 -13.51
CA LYS A 96 -12.82 6.55 -14.40
C LYS A 96 -14.01 5.94 -13.67
N ASN A 97 -14.00 5.93 -12.34
CA ASN A 97 -15.00 5.23 -11.53
C ASN A 97 -15.10 3.72 -11.85
N GLU A 98 -13.96 3.12 -12.19
CA GLU A 98 -13.80 1.69 -12.53
C GLU A 98 -13.18 0.89 -11.37
N PHE A 99 -12.77 1.57 -10.29
CA PHE A 99 -12.19 0.90 -9.12
C PHE A 99 -13.25 0.08 -8.39
N SER A 100 -12.94 -1.19 -8.13
CA SER A 100 -13.67 -2.06 -7.23
C SER A 100 -12.70 -2.81 -6.32
N LEU A 101 -13.14 -3.14 -5.11
CA LEU A 101 -12.34 -3.94 -4.19
C LEU A 101 -12.51 -5.43 -4.54
N SER A 102 -11.84 -5.85 -5.61
CA SER A 102 -11.92 -7.20 -6.15
C SER A 102 -10.55 -7.89 -6.16
N LYS A 103 -10.56 -9.22 -6.31
CA LYS A 103 -9.33 -10.01 -6.42
C LYS A 103 -8.56 -9.64 -7.69
N GLU A 104 -9.27 -9.38 -8.78
CA GLU A 104 -8.71 -9.04 -10.09
C GLU A 104 -7.92 -7.74 -9.99
N ILE A 105 -8.50 -6.68 -9.42
CA ILE A 105 -7.81 -5.40 -9.25
C ILE A 105 -6.66 -5.52 -8.23
N PHE A 106 -6.83 -6.30 -7.16
CA PHE A 106 -5.76 -6.56 -6.19
C PHE A 106 -4.55 -7.23 -6.85
N CYS A 107 -4.79 -8.31 -7.59
CA CYS A 107 -3.78 -9.02 -8.35
C CYS A 107 -3.16 -8.15 -9.44
N GLU A 108 -3.96 -7.36 -10.16
CA GLU A 108 -3.45 -6.42 -11.17
C GLU A 108 -2.47 -5.41 -10.56
N ILE A 109 -2.84 -4.75 -9.45
CA ILE A 109 -1.98 -3.79 -8.77
C ILE A 109 -0.73 -4.48 -8.21
N ASN A 110 -0.88 -5.65 -7.57
CA ASN A 110 0.26 -6.41 -7.07
C ASN A 110 1.24 -6.80 -8.20
N GLY A 111 0.71 -7.15 -9.38
CA GLY A 111 1.53 -7.47 -10.55
C GLY A 111 2.36 -6.30 -11.05
N LEU A 112 1.90 -5.06 -10.85
CA LEU A 112 2.68 -3.85 -11.13
C LEU A 112 3.72 -3.57 -10.05
N VAL A 113 3.36 -3.73 -8.77
CA VAL A 113 4.26 -3.48 -7.63
C VAL A 113 5.43 -4.46 -7.63
N ALA A 114 5.17 -5.76 -7.76
CA ALA A 114 6.16 -6.81 -7.58
C ALA A 114 6.86 -7.24 -8.89
N GLN A 115 6.62 -6.53 -10.00
CA GLN A 115 7.22 -6.85 -11.30
C GLN A 115 8.74 -6.90 -11.20
N ASN A 116 9.35 -8.03 -11.56
CA ASN A 116 10.80 -8.28 -11.46
C ASN A 116 11.39 -8.27 -10.04
N GLU A 117 10.57 -8.14 -8.98
CA GLU A 117 11.01 -8.23 -7.58
C GLU A 117 10.77 -9.63 -6.97
N ALA A 118 9.81 -10.37 -7.52
CA ALA A 118 9.43 -11.70 -7.06
C ALA A 118 9.54 -12.75 -8.18
N LEU A 119 9.55 -14.04 -7.80
CA LEU A 119 9.50 -15.14 -8.77
C LEU A 119 8.15 -15.21 -9.49
N THR A 120 7.08 -14.94 -8.75
CA THR A 120 5.72 -14.79 -9.26
C THR A 120 5.10 -13.51 -8.68
N TRP A 121 4.31 -12.82 -9.49
CA TRP A 121 3.66 -11.57 -9.12
C TRP A 121 2.27 -11.49 -9.76
N GLY A 122 1.38 -10.72 -9.14
CA GLY A 122 0.01 -10.57 -9.61
C GLY A 122 -0.87 -11.80 -9.40
N GLU A 123 -0.45 -12.69 -8.51
CA GLU A 123 -1.20 -13.87 -8.10
C GLU A 123 -0.96 -14.16 -6.62
N PHE A 124 -1.83 -14.96 -6.01
CA PHE A 124 -1.55 -15.46 -4.67
C PHE A 124 -0.42 -16.48 -4.72
N ARG A 125 0.45 -16.45 -3.71
CA ARG A 125 1.53 -17.43 -3.58
C ARG A 125 0.98 -18.86 -3.57
N THR A 126 1.75 -19.76 -4.16
CA THR A 126 1.44 -21.20 -4.30
C THR A 126 2.22 -22.08 -3.32
N GLY A 127 2.93 -21.44 -2.37
CA GLY A 127 3.69 -22.12 -1.33
C GLY A 127 3.64 -21.35 -0.01
N ASN A 128 3.97 -22.05 1.08
CA ASN A 128 4.06 -21.45 2.40
C ASN A 128 5.37 -20.68 2.58
N VAL A 129 5.28 -19.52 3.24
CA VAL A 129 6.40 -18.60 3.47
C VAL A 129 6.45 -18.22 4.94
N GLY A 130 7.63 -17.84 5.42
CA GLY A 130 7.81 -17.21 6.73
C GLY A 130 8.04 -15.71 6.59
N ILE A 131 7.83 -14.96 7.67
CA ILE A 131 8.26 -13.56 7.74
C ILE A 131 9.50 -13.49 8.62
N GLY A 132 10.60 -12.99 8.06
CA GLY A 132 11.85 -12.82 8.80
C GLY A 132 11.67 -11.90 10.01
N GLY A 133 12.30 -12.24 11.13
CA GLY A 133 12.27 -11.42 12.35
C GLY A 133 11.03 -11.59 13.23
N THR A 134 10.13 -12.53 12.92
CA THR A 134 8.98 -12.86 13.77
C THR A 134 8.74 -14.37 13.86
N SER A 135 8.16 -14.82 14.97
CA SER A 135 7.66 -16.21 15.13
C SER A 135 6.27 -16.41 14.53
N TRP A 136 5.62 -15.33 14.09
CA TRP A 136 4.33 -15.39 13.43
C TRP A 136 4.46 -16.04 12.05
N VAL A 137 3.55 -16.97 11.76
CA VAL A 137 3.53 -17.70 10.49
C VAL A 137 2.32 -17.25 9.66
N PRO A 138 2.53 -16.84 8.40
CA PRO A 138 1.45 -16.59 7.45
C PRO A 138 0.49 -17.79 7.31
N PRO A 139 -0.80 -17.54 7.00
CA PRO A 139 -1.78 -18.61 6.83
C PRO A 139 -1.40 -19.58 5.70
N ASP A 140 -1.98 -20.78 5.65
CA ASP A 140 -1.72 -21.69 4.54
C ASP A 140 -2.14 -21.09 3.18
N TRP A 141 -1.30 -21.27 2.15
CA TRP A 141 -1.50 -20.68 0.82
C TRP A 141 -2.83 -21.08 0.16
N GLN A 142 -3.31 -22.30 0.42
CA GLN A 142 -4.57 -22.81 -0.13
C GLN A 142 -5.78 -22.06 0.44
N THR A 143 -5.63 -21.45 1.62
CA THR A 143 -6.71 -20.71 2.29
C THR A 143 -6.78 -19.23 1.90
N LEU A 144 -5.83 -18.73 1.08
CA LEU A 144 -5.76 -17.33 0.70
C LEU A 144 -6.99 -16.83 -0.07
N PRO A 145 -7.55 -17.56 -1.06
CA PRO A 145 -8.76 -17.15 -1.76
C PRO A 145 -9.93 -16.89 -0.81
N ASP A 146 -10.29 -17.88 0.02
CA ASP A 146 -11.39 -17.76 0.99
C ASP A 146 -11.15 -16.65 2.02
N ARG A 147 -9.89 -16.46 2.44
CA ARG A 147 -9.53 -15.37 3.37
C ARG A 147 -9.70 -14.01 2.73
N PHE A 148 -9.34 -13.87 1.46
CA PHE A 148 -9.51 -12.64 0.72
C PHE A 148 -10.99 -12.30 0.59
N GLU A 149 -11.81 -13.25 0.15
CA GLU A 149 -13.26 -13.07 0.00
C GLU A 149 -13.93 -12.64 1.30
N ARG A 150 -13.66 -13.34 2.41
CA ARG A 150 -14.14 -12.92 3.75
C ARG A 150 -13.65 -11.52 4.16
N GLY A 151 -12.45 -11.13 3.72
CA GLY A 151 -11.90 -9.79 3.95
C GLY A 151 -12.66 -8.71 3.17
N ILE A 152 -13.02 -9.01 1.92
CA ILE A 152 -13.86 -8.13 1.10
C ILE A 152 -15.26 -8.00 1.70
N GLU A 153 -15.92 -9.10 2.07
CA GLU A 153 -17.27 -9.08 2.67
C GLU A 153 -17.33 -8.20 3.93
N LYS A 154 -16.35 -8.32 4.82
CA LYS A 154 -16.25 -7.45 6.01
C LYS A 154 -16.08 -5.98 5.65
N SER A 155 -15.35 -5.69 4.58
CA SER A 155 -15.11 -4.32 4.11
C SER A 155 -16.33 -3.74 3.40
N SER A 156 -17.12 -4.58 2.72
CA SER A 156 -18.37 -4.20 2.05
C SER A 156 -19.56 -4.10 3.01
N GLY A 157 -19.59 -4.90 4.08
CA GLY A 157 -20.63 -4.87 5.12
C GLY A 157 -20.59 -3.63 6.03
N SER A 158 -19.50 -2.86 6.00
CA SER A 158 -19.51 -1.44 6.36
C SER A 158 -20.04 -0.65 5.17
N THR A 159 -21.33 -0.79 4.88
CA THR A 159 -21.96 -0.10 3.75
C THR A 159 -21.80 1.41 3.91
N ILE A 160 -21.25 1.98 2.85
CA ILE A 160 -21.16 3.40 2.53
C ILE A 160 -22.59 3.94 2.45
N HIS A 161 -23.09 4.51 3.54
CA HIS A 161 -24.31 5.31 3.59
C HIS A 161 -23.95 6.71 4.09
#